data_AF-A0A066U5J8-F1
#
_entry.id   AF-A0A066U5J8-F1
#
_cell.length_a   1.000
_cell.length_b   1.000
_cell.length_c   1.000
_cell.angle_alpha   90.00
_cell.angle_beta   90.00
_cell.angle_gamma   90.00
#
_symmetry.space_group_name_H-M   'P 1'
#
loop_
_entity.id
_entity.type
_entity.pdbx_description
1 polymer ?
#
loop_
_entity_poly.entity_id
_entity_poly.type
_entity_poly.pdbx_seq_one_letter_code
_entity_poly.pdbx_strand_id
1 'polypeptide(L)'
;MSGRIPPHAIAQSAPPAAMIMRLRPTADGGWRLPFHPQDTIASEQATHGVHWADWTSTDCPALFVLARNSQVMPPEQGREIVARRAHTHLTELDGDHFVHTTDPQGFAAAVKDFLDTLR
;
A
#
# COMPACT_ATOMS: atom_id res chain seq x y z
N MET A 1 7.15 8.95 -29.81
CA MET A 1 6.65 7.58 -30.05
C MET A 1 5.38 7.40 -29.22
N SER A 2 4.28 7.05 -29.89
CA SER A 2 2.90 7.14 -29.38
C SER A 2 2.62 6.02 -28.37
N GLY A 3 2.36 6.38 -27.11
CA GLY A 3 2.05 5.47 -26.00
C GLY A 3 0.64 4.87 -26.07
N ARG A 4 0.29 4.25 -27.19
CA ARG A 4 -0.93 3.44 -27.28
C ARG A 4 -0.66 2.09 -26.64
N ILE A 5 -1.25 1.86 -25.47
CA ILE A 5 -1.35 0.54 -24.86
C ILE A 5 -2.38 -0.25 -25.71
N PRO A 6 -2.01 -1.41 -26.27
CA PRO A 6 -2.92 -2.20 -27.08
C PRO A 6 -4.02 -2.84 -26.22
N PRO A 7 -5.25 -3.01 -26.74
CA PRO A 7 -6.42 -3.41 -25.97
C PRO A 7 -6.33 -4.79 -25.29
N HIS A 8 -5.41 -5.66 -25.72
CA HIS A 8 -5.19 -6.96 -25.08
C HIS A 8 -4.33 -6.88 -23.80
N ALA A 9 -3.61 -5.79 -23.57
CA ALA A 9 -2.76 -5.60 -22.38
C ALA A 9 -3.56 -5.21 -21.13
N ILE A 10 -4.85 -4.87 -21.27
CA ILE A 10 -5.73 -4.47 -20.16
C ILE A 10 -6.46 -5.67 -19.54
N ALA A 11 -6.33 -6.87 -20.13
CA ALA A 11 -7.20 -8.01 -19.84
C ALA A 11 -6.88 -8.81 -18.55
N GLN A 12 -5.98 -8.38 -17.65
CA GLN A 12 -5.67 -9.15 -16.42
C GLN A 12 -5.61 -8.40 -15.09
N SER A 13 -6.04 -7.14 -15.03
CA SER A 13 -6.27 -6.52 -13.72
C SER A 13 -7.19 -5.33 -13.87
N ALA A 14 -8.47 -5.50 -13.52
CA ALA A 14 -9.28 -4.35 -13.21
C ALA A 14 -8.55 -3.54 -12.11
N PRO A 15 -8.35 -2.23 -12.27
CA PRO A 15 -7.79 -1.43 -11.19
C PRO A 15 -8.68 -1.62 -9.96
N PRO A 16 -8.11 -1.76 -8.74
CA PRO A 16 -8.92 -1.72 -7.52
C PRO A 16 -9.86 -0.50 -7.58
N ALA A 17 -11.08 -0.62 -7.08
CA ALA A 17 -12.11 0.42 -7.22
C ALA A 17 -11.63 1.84 -6.84
N ALA A 18 -10.66 1.93 -5.91
CA ALA A 18 -9.98 3.17 -5.52
C ALA A 18 -9.27 3.91 -6.68
N MET A 19 -8.81 3.21 -7.72
CA MET A 19 -8.14 3.80 -8.88
C MET A 19 -9.11 4.23 -9.99
N ILE A 20 -10.28 3.59 -10.11
CA ILE A 20 -11.30 3.93 -11.13
C ILE A 20 -11.78 5.38 -10.95
N MET A 21 -11.87 5.84 -9.70
CA MET A 21 -12.30 7.20 -9.34
C MET A 21 -11.28 8.30 -9.70
N ARG A 22 -10.11 7.97 -10.25
CA ARG A 22 -9.03 8.92 -10.55
C ARG A 22 -8.78 9.15 -12.04
N LEU A 23 -9.59 8.55 -12.92
CA LEU A 23 -9.47 8.76 -14.36
C LEU A 23 -9.71 10.23 -14.75
N ARG A 24 -9.07 10.66 -15.83
CA ARG A 24 -9.19 12.01 -16.40
C ARG A 24 -9.86 11.94 -17.77
N PRO A 25 -10.78 12.85 -18.09
CA PRO A 25 -11.36 12.91 -19.43
C PRO A 25 -10.30 13.30 -20.46
N THR A 26 -10.46 12.83 -21.69
CA THR A 26 -9.64 13.21 -22.85
C THR A 26 -10.45 14.09 -23.80
N ALA A 27 -9.75 14.84 -24.65
CA ALA A 27 -10.37 15.81 -25.57
C ALA A 27 -11.29 15.14 -26.63
N ASP A 28 -11.07 13.85 -26.90
CA ASP A 28 -11.86 13.00 -27.80
C ASP A 28 -13.02 12.27 -27.08
N GLY A 29 -13.34 12.65 -25.84
CA GLY A 29 -14.46 12.08 -25.08
C GLY A 29 -14.16 10.74 -24.40
N GLY A 30 -12.91 10.30 -24.39
CA GLY A 30 -12.45 9.12 -23.66
C GLY A 30 -12.01 9.43 -22.22
N TRP A 31 -11.43 8.41 -21.58
CA TRP A 31 -10.87 8.49 -20.23
C TRP A 31 -9.45 7.91 -20.24
N ARG A 32 -8.56 8.50 -19.45
CA ARG A 32 -7.18 8.03 -19.28
C ARG A 32 -6.75 8.04 -17.82
N LEU A 33 -5.73 7.25 -17.51
CA LEU A 33 -5.03 7.35 -16.23
C LEU A 33 -4.39 8.74 -16.09
N PRO A 34 -4.36 9.30 -14.86
CA PRO A 34 -3.73 10.60 -14.62
C PRO A 34 -2.19 10.53 -14.66
N PHE A 35 -1.61 9.34 -14.86
CA PHE A 35 -0.18 9.06 -14.94
C PHE A 35 0.12 8.11 -16.10
N HIS A 36 1.39 8.01 -16.49
CA HIS A 36 1.84 7.02 -17.45
C HIS A 36 1.99 5.65 -16.75
N PRO A 37 1.32 4.58 -17.19
CA PRO A 37 1.29 3.31 -16.44
C PRO A 37 2.67 2.68 -16.23
N GLN A 38 3.60 2.89 -17.17
CA GLN A 38 4.96 2.38 -17.03
C GLN A 38 5.68 2.98 -15.82
N ASP A 39 5.34 4.21 -15.43
CA ASP A 39 6.00 4.89 -14.31
C ASP A 39 5.58 4.24 -12.99
N THR A 40 4.34 3.76 -12.88
CA THR A 40 3.88 2.98 -11.73
C THR A 40 4.62 1.66 -11.62
N ILE A 41 4.80 0.95 -12.74
CA ILE A 41 5.55 -0.31 -12.77
C ILE A 41 7.02 -0.07 -12.39
N ALA A 42 7.66 0.93 -13.01
CA ALA A 42 9.05 1.27 -12.72
C ALA A 42 9.24 1.68 -11.25
N SER A 43 8.31 2.47 -10.69
CA SER A 43 8.33 2.86 -9.29
C SER A 43 8.17 1.67 -8.35
N GLU A 44 7.29 0.71 -8.67
CA GLU A 44 7.08 -0.49 -7.86
C GLU A 44 8.32 -1.38 -7.86
N GLN A 45 8.89 -1.66 -9.03
CA GLN A 45 10.11 -2.45 -9.17
C GLN A 45 11.30 -1.82 -8.43
N ALA A 46 11.38 -0.48 -8.42
CA ALA A 46 12.43 0.23 -7.68
C ALA A 46 12.34 0.05 -6.15
N THR A 47 11.22 -0.44 -5.61
CA THR A 47 11.08 -0.77 -4.18
C THR A 47 11.49 -2.19 -3.85
N HIS A 48 11.76 -3.05 -4.84
CA HIS A 48 12.15 -4.43 -4.60
C HIS A 48 13.55 -4.51 -3.98
N GLY A 49 13.76 -5.50 -3.13
CA GLY A 49 15.06 -5.73 -2.50
C GLY A 49 14.93 -6.21 -1.06
N VAL A 50 16.08 -6.27 -0.39
CA VAL A 50 16.19 -6.67 1.01
C VAL A 50 16.43 -5.43 1.86
N HIS A 51 15.39 -4.97 2.54
CA HIS A 51 15.38 -3.70 3.29
C HIS A 51 15.52 -3.88 4.82
N TRP A 52 15.98 -5.06 5.26
CA TRP A 52 16.01 -5.37 6.69
C TRP A 52 16.99 -4.49 7.47
N ALA A 53 18.15 -4.15 6.90
CA ALA A 53 19.11 -3.27 7.55
C ALA A 53 18.53 -1.87 7.78
N ASP A 54 17.82 -1.34 6.80
CA ASP A 54 17.14 -0.05 6.91
C ASP A 54 16.02 -0.10 7.95
N TRP A 55 15.21 -1.16 7.94
CA TRP A 55 14.12 -1.36 8.90
C TRP A 55 14.63 -1.35 10.35
N THR A 56 15.74 -2.04 10.62
CA THR A 56 16.31 -2.15 11.97
C THR A 56 17.25 -1.00 12.35
N SER A 57 17.45 -0.01 11.48
CA SER A 57 18.39 1.10 11.71
C SER A 57 17.88 2.17 12.68
N THR A 58 16.63 2.07 13.16
CA THR A 58 16.00 3.08 14.02
C THR A 58 15.40 2.45 15.27
N ASP A 59 15.52 3.18 16.39
CA ASP A 59 15.00 2.76 17.70
C ASP A 59 13.76 3.54 18.13
N CYS A 60 13.26 4.49 17.32
CA CYS A 60 12.04 5.21 17.66
C CYS A 60 10.84 4.24 17.72
N PRO A 61 9.85 4.47 18.60
CA PRO A 61 8.63 3.67 18.58
C PRO A 61 7.96 3.72 17.19
N ALA A 62 7.49 2.57 16.70
CA ALA A 62 6.73 2.50 15.45
C ALA A 62 5.44 1.68 15.62
N LEU A 63 4.40 2.10 14.91
CA LEU A 63 3.17 1.35 14.74
C LEU A 63 3.20 0.62 13.39
N PHE A 64 2.96 -0.68 13.43
CA PHE A 64 2.75 -1.51 12.26
C PHE A 64 1.30 -1.99 12.22
N VAL A 65 0.53 -1.52 11.23
CA VAL A 65 -0.86 -1.93 11.03
C VAL A 65 -0.90 -3.01 9.95
N LEU A 66 -1.31 -4.22 10.34
CA LEU A 66 -1.43 -5.36 9.45
C LEU A 66 -2.90 -5.64 9.14
N ALA A 67 -3.25 -5.69 7.85
CA ALA A 67 -4.57 -6.16 7.43
C ALA A 67 -4.56 -7.70 7.35
N ARG A 68 -5.51 -8.35 8.04
CA ARG A 68 -5.56 -9.82 8.16
C ARG A 68 -5.69 -10.55 6.81
N ASN A 69 -6.32 -9.94 5.82
CA ASN A 69 -6.51 -10.51 4.49
C ASN A 69 -5.67 -9.77 3.43
N SER A 70 -4.53 -9.18 3.82
CA SER A 70 -3.62 -8.51 2.91
C SER A 70 -3.08 -9.47 1.85
N GLN A 71 -3.21 -9.07 0.58
CA GLN A 71 -2.74 -9.83 -0.58
C GLN A 71 -1.30 -9.49 -0.95
N VAL A 72 -0.75 -8.42 -0.36
CA VAL A 72 0.64 -7.97 -0.63
C VAL A 72 1.60 -8.30 0.50
N MET A 73 1.07 -8.54 1.71
CA MET A 73 1.89 -8.78 2.90
C MET A 73 1.28 -9.92 3.71
N PRO A 74 1.78 -11.15 3.52
CA PRO A 74 1.32 -12.31 4.27
C PRO A 74 1.52 -12.15 5.78
N PRO A 75 0.68 -12.76 6.62
CA PRO A 75 0.79 -12.66 8.07
C PRO A 75 2.15 -13.08 8.64
N GLU A 76 2.81 -14.07 8.05
CA GLU A 76 4.15 -14.52 8.45
C GLU A 76 5.20 -13.41 8.29
N GLN A 77 5.18 -12.67 7.18
CA GLN A 77 6.10 -11.57 6.95
C GLN A 77 5.81 -10.41 7.92
N GLY A 78 4.54 -10.16 8.23
CA GLY A 78 4.15 -9.20 9.26
C GLY A 78 4.71 -9.53 10.65
N ARG A 79 4.77 -10.82 11.01
CA ARG A 79 5.41 -11.25 12.27
C ARG A 79 6.92 -11.00 12.26
N GLU A 80 7.59 -11.19 11.12
CA GLU A 80 9.02 -10.87 11.01
C GLU A 80 9.32 -9.38 11.18
N ILE A 81 8.49 -8.51 10.60
CA ILE A 81 8.58 -7.05 10.76
C ILE A 81 8.62 -6.68 12.24
N VAL A 82 7.65 -7.19 13.01
CA VAL A 82 7.50 -6.89 14.44
C VAL A 82 8.62 -7.52 15.27
N ALA A 83 9.05 -8.74 14.94
CA ALA A 83 10.08 -9.45 15.70
C ALA A 83 11.49 -8.85 15.54
N ARG A 84 11.79 -8.23 14.39
CA ARG A 84 13.15 -7.78 14.06
C ARG A 84 13.49 -6.36 14.51
N ARG A 85 12.49 -5.49 14.65
CA ARG A 85 12.72 -4.08 15.04
C ARG A 85 12.18 -3.82 16.44
N ALA A 86 13.05 -3.32 17.31
CA ALA A 86 12.69 -2.92 18.65
C ALA A 86 11.57 -1.84 18.64
N HIS A 87 10.82 -1.76 19.72
CA HIS A 87 9.77 -0.74 19.92
C HIS A 87 8.67 -0.71 18.84
N THR A 88 8.42 -1.85 18.19
CA THR A 88 7.36 -2.00 17.19
C THR A 88 6.06 -2.49 17.84
N HIS A 89 5.00 -1.71 17.70
CA HIS A 89 3.65 -2.07 18.12
C HIS A 89 2.88 -2.64 16.94
N LEU A 90 2.23 -3.77 17.13
CA LEU A 90 1.38 -4.40 16.10
C LEU A 90 -0.09 -4.09 16.37
N THR A 91 -0.82 -3.70 15.33
CA THR A 91 -2.29 -3.73 15.34
C THR A 91 -2.79 -4.46 14.12
N GLU A 92 -3.66 -5.44 14.32
CA GLU A 92 -4.27 -6.21 13.23
C GLU A 92 -5.71 -5.78 13.00
N LEU A 93 -6.04 -5.41 11.77
CA LEU A 93 -7.38 -5.01 11.35
C LEU A 93 -7.96 -6.01 10.34
N ASP A 94 -9.28 -6.15 10.33
CA ASP A 94 -9.98 -6.90 9.27
C ASP A 94 -9.98 -6.09 7.99
N GLY A 95 -9.52 -6.68 6.89
CA GLY A 95 -9.51 -6.02 5.60
C GLY A 95 -8.42 -6.53 4.67
N ASP A 96 -8.36 -5.91 3.49
CA ASP A 96 -7.32 -6.11 2.50
C ASP A 96 -6.17 -5.10 2.68
N HIS A 97 -5.21 -5.08 1.75
CA HIS A 97 -4.09 -4.13 1.79
C HIS A 97 -4.51 -2.65 1.96
N PHE A 98 -5.72 -2.30 1.53
CA PHE A 98 -6.27 -0.95 1.62
C PHE A 98 -7.10 -0.71 2.90
N VAL A 99 -6.88 -1.48 3.99
CA VAL A 99 -7.63 -1.35 5.25
C VAL A 99 -7.67 0.08 5.80
N HIS A 100 -6.64 0.89 5.58
CA HIS A 100 -6.62 2.30 5.98
C HIS A 100 -7.64 3.17 5.23
N THR A 101 -8.10 2.73 4.05
CA THR A 101 -9.13 3.37 3.24
C THR A 101 -10.50 2.73 3.44
N THR A 102 -10.56 1.40 3.60
CA THR A 102 -11.82 0.66 3.74
C THR A 102 -12.34 0.64 5.18
N ASP A 103 -11.46 0.74 6.18
CA ASP A 103 -11.75 0.96 7.60
C ASP A 103 -10.95 2.17 8.14
N PRO A 104 -11.30 3.39 7.73
CA PRO A 104 -10.60 4.59 8.18
C PRO A 104 -10.78 4.86 9.68
N GLN A 105 -11.86 4.36 10.29
CA GLN A 105 -12.10 4.53 11.73
C GLN A 105 -11.21 3.61 12.55
N GLY A 106 -11.12 2.33 12.20
CA GLY A 106 -10.21 1.38 12.85
C GLY A 106 -8.75 1.78 12.68
N PHE A 107 -8.36 2.24 11.49
CA PHE A 107 -7.01 2.78 11.27
C PHE A 107 -6.74 4.01 12.14
N ALA A 108 -7.65 4.98 12.20
CA ALA A 108 -7.50 6.16 13.04
C ALA A 108 -7.43 5.83 14.54
N ALA A 109 -8.22 4.86 15.00
CA ALA A 109 -8.18 4.37 16.37
C ALA A 109 -6.80 3.75 16.69
N ALA A 110 -6.29 2.87 15.83
CA ALA A 110 -4.96 2.27 15.99
C ALA A 110 -3.84 3.32 16.09
N VAL A 111 -3.90 4.35 15.23
CA VAL A 111 -2.95 5.47 15.28
C VAL A 111 -3.09 6.25 16.58
N LYS A 112 -4.31 6.57 17.00
CA LYS A 112 -4.56 7.32 18.24
C LYS A 112 -4.05 6.54 19.46
N ASP A 113 -4.37 5.26 19.56
CA ASP A 113 -3.99 4.42 20.70
C ASP A 113 -2.47 4.30 20.79
N PHE A 114 -1.78 4.14 19.65
CA PHE A 114 -0.32 4.19 19.62
C PHE A 114 0.23 5.55 20.07
N LEU A 115 -0.29 6.66 19.56
CA LEU A 115 0.18 7.99 19.98
C LEU A 115 -0.08 8.26 21.47
N ASP A 116 -1.13 7.68 22.03
CA ASP A 116 -1.42 7.79 23.47
C ASP A 116 -0.38 7.02 24.32
N THR A 117 0.31 6.01 23.78
CA THR A 117 1.43 5.32 24.49
C THR A 117 2.75 6.10 24.48
N LEU A 118 2.86 7.11 23.62
CA LEU A 118 4.07 7.94 23.47
C LEU A 118 4.05 9.23 24.29
N ARG A 119 2.98 9.45 25.05
CA ARG A 119 2.79 10.65 25.88
C ARG A 119 3.49 10.56 27.23
#